data_AF-A0A930NN56-F1
#
_entry.id   AF-A0A930NN56-F1
#
_cell.length_a   1.000
_cell.length_b   1.000
_cell.length_c   1.000
_cell.angle_alpha   90.00
_cell.angle_beta   90.00
_cell.angle_gamma   90.00
#
_symmetry.space_group_name_H-M   'P 1'
#
loop_
_entity.id
_entity.type
_entity.pdbx_description
1 polymer ?
#
loop_
_entity_poly.entity_id
_entity_poly.type
_entity_poly.pdbx_seq_one_letter_code
_entity_poly.pdbx_strand_id
1 'polypeptide(L)'
;AIEWGYRVFPNSKGFRDDIKPLQELVAQHETDPMYRYGLQQSRYRYDPTAIEEDLGSDAIKSSTYGLKNLEYILQHFDEWIPDGEDGARKAKLYRQIVSQAYGYSRNVYALIGGIKLYQTTESSGLPRYEVVSKERQRAAAMWLLDEARKFGKRGITSLEDKLPQVNSHPYKMLASGIQEMAMSATARLALSYYADSTSYSPLEYNEDVYN
;
A
#
# COMPACT_ATOMS: atom_id res chain seq x y z
N ALA A 1 -5.18 -6.65 -21.61
CA ALA A 1 -4.18 -5.78 -22.28
C ALA A 1 -3.68 -6.37 -23.61
N ILE A 2 -3.18 -7.62 -23.65
CA ILE A 2 -2.65 -8.23 -24.89
C ILE A 2 -3.71 -8.33 -25.99
N GLU A 3 -4.90 -8.85 -25.65
CA GLU A 3 -6.01 -8.98 -26.59
C GLU A 3 -6.46 -7.63 -27.16
N TRP A 4 -6.40 -6.56 -26.37
CA TRP A 4 -6.68 -5.20 -26.86
C TRP A 4 -5.56 -4.69 -27.78
N GLY A 5 -4.30 -4.77 -27.36
CA GLY A 5 -3.17 -4.18 -28.08
C GLY A 5 -2.76 -4.93 -29.36
N TYR A 6 -3.12 -6.21 -29.50
CA TYR A 6 -2.63 -7.06 -30.58
C TYR A 6 -3.74 -7.73 -31.42
N ARG A 7 -5.02 -7.61 -31.05
CA ARG A 7 -6.11 -8.10 -31.89
C ARG A 7 -6.28 -7.18 -33.09
N VAL A 8 -6.28 -7.77 -34.28
CA VAL A 8 -6.67 -7.08 -35.51
C VAL A 8 -8.19 -6.94 -35.52
N PHE A 9 -8.68 -5.70 -35.66
CA PHE A 9 -10.09 -5.39 -35.93
C PHE A 9 -10.23 -5.14 -37.44
N PRO A 10 -10.53 -6.18 -38.25
CA PRO A 10 -10.30 -6.16 -39.71
C PRO A 10 -11.11 -5.11 -40.48
N ASN A 11 -12.20 -4.59 -39.89
CA ASN A 11 -13.06 -3.59 -40.50
C ASN A 11 -12.96 -2.20 -39.83
N SER A 12 -12.03 -2.03 -38.89
CA SER A 12 -11.84 -0.75 -38.20
C SER A 12 -11.12 0.26 -39.08
N LYS A 13 -11.69 1.45 -39.22
CA LYS A 13 -11.07 2.59 -39.92
C LYS A 13 -10.45 3.59 -38.94
N GLY A 14 -10.47 3.30 -37.65
CA GLY A 14 -9.90 4.12 -36.59
C GLY A 14 -10.62 3.92 -35.26
N PHE A 15 -10.15 4.63 -34.23
CA PHE A 15 -10.52 4.39 -32.83
C PHE A 15 -12.04 4.36 -32.57
N ARG A 16 -12.85 5.08 -33.34
CA ARG A 16 -14.31 5.12 -33.18
C ARG A 16 -14.97 3.78 -33.51
N ASP A 17 -14.47 3.08 -34.51
CA ASP A 17 -14.99 1.78 -34.92
C ASP A 17 -14.62 0.69 -33.91
N ASP A 18 -13.52 0.88 -33.17
CA ASP A 18 -13.05 -0.04 -32.14
C ASP A 18 -13.84 0.06 -30.82
N ILE A 19 -14.50 1.18 -30.53
CA ILE A 19 -15.13 1.43 -29.23
C ILE A 19 -16.09 0.30 -28.84
N LYS A 20 -17.00 -0.08 -29.74
CA LYS A 20 -18.03 -1.07 -29.43
C LYS A 20 -17.43 -2.47 -29.21
N PRO A 21 -16.59 -3.02 -30.11
CA PRO A 21 -15.88 -4.28 -29.84
C PRO A 21 -15.06 -4.25 -28.54
N LEU A 22 -14.41 -3.13 -28.23
CA LEU A 22 -13.64 -3.00 -26.99
C LEU A 22 -14.52 -3.01 -25.75
N GLN A 23 -15.67 -2.34 -25.78
CA GLN A 23 -16.66 -2.39 -24.71
C GLN A 23 -17.19 -3.81 -24.49
N GLU A 24 -17.44 -4.57 -25.57
CA GLU A 24 -17.85 -5.98 -25.48
C GLU A 24 -16.78 -6.85 -24.82
N LEU A 25 -15.49 -6.59 -25.09
CA LEU A 25 -14.39 -7.31 -24.43
C LEU A 25 -14.28 -6.97 -22.94
N VAL A 26 -14.46 -5.70 -22.57
CA VAL A 26 -14.50 -5.31 -21.15
C VAL A 26 -15.68 -5.99 -20.46
N ALA A 27 -16.87 -5.95 -21.07
CA ALA A 27 -18.09 -6.54 -20.52
C ALA A 27 -17.97 -8.04 -20.24
N GLN A 28 -17.28 -8.80 -21.11
CA GLN A 28 -17.03 -10.23 -20.91
C GLN A 28 -16.24 -10.57 -19.65
N HIS A 29 -15.45 -9.61 -19.14
CA HIS A 29 -14.57 -9.79 -18.00
C HIS A 29 -14.93 -8.90 -16.81
N GLU A 30 -16.06 -8.19 -16.83
CA GLU A 30 -16.45 -7.22 -15.78
C GLU A 30 -16.55 -7.84 -14.37
N THR A 31 -16.84 -9.14 -14.28
CA THR A 31 -16.93 -9.87 -13.00
C THR A 31 -15.67 -10.63 -12.62
N ASP A 32 -14.62 -10.61 -13.45
CA ASP A 32 -13.37 -11.33 -13.20
C ASP A 32 -12.34 -10.40 -12.53
N PRO A 33 -11.97 -10.65 -11.26
CA PRO A 33 -10.99 -9.84 -10.55
C PRO A 33 -9.61 -9.77 -11.24
N MET A 34 -9.23 -10.78 -12.03
CA MET A 34 -7.96 -10.82 -12.76
C MET A 34 -7.86 -9.70 -13.80
N TYR A 35 -8.99 -9.30 -14.39
CA TYR A 35 -9.05 -8.28 -15.43
C TYR A 35 -9.34 -6.87 -14.89
N ARG A 36 -9.52 -6.74 -13.57
CA ARG A 36 -9.78 -5.46 -12.93
C ARG A 36 -8.57 -4.53 -13.07
N TYR A 37 -8.81 -3.35 -13.64
CA TYR A 37 -7.85 -2.26 -13.65
C TYR A 37 -8.01 -1.38 -12.40
N GLY A 38 -6.97 -1.30 -11.58
CA GLY A 38 -6.87 -0.33 -10.48
C GLY A 38 -6.32 1.00 -11.00
N LEU A 39 -7.10 2.07 -10.89
CA LEU A 39 -6.62 3.41 -11.26
C LEU A 39 -5.46 3.83 -10.36
N GLN A 40 -4.40 4.37 -10.96
CA GLN A 40 -3.27 4.88 -10.19
C GLN A 40 -3.70 6.06 -9.31
N GLN A 41 -3.33 6.02 -8.04
CA GLN A 41 -3.69 7.02 -7.04
C GLN A 41 -2.47 7.86 -6.67
N SER A 42 -2.57 9.19 -6.83
CA SER A 42 -1.45 10.09 -6.55
C SER A 42 -1.50 10.66 -5.12
N ARG A 43 -2.29 11.72 -4.90
CA ARG A 43 -2.29 12.51 -3.67
C ARG A 43 -3.04 11.85 -2.51
N TYR A 44 -4.13 11.16 -2.82
CA TYR A 44 -4.97 10.48 -1.83
C TYR A 44 -5.16 9.02 -2.25
N ARG A 45 -4.89 8.11 -1.31
CA ARG A 45 -5.05 6.66 -1.49
C ARG A 45 -6.30 6.21 -0.74
N TYR A 46 -7.35 5.93 -1.49
CA TYR A 46 -8.63 5.41 -1.01
C TYR A 46 -8.73 3.91 -1.22
N ASP A 47 -8.32 3.44 -2.40
CA ASP A 47 -8.39 2.03 -2.78
C ASP A 47 -7.10 1.31 -2.38
N PRO A 48 -7.10 0.46 -1.35
CA PRO A 48 -5.91 -0.27 -0.94
C PRO A 48 -5.52 -1.39 -1.92
N THR A 49 -6.38 -1.73 -2.89
CA THR A 49 -6.11 -2.74 -3.93
C THR A 49 -5.49 -2.13 -5.19
N ALA A 50 -5.35 -0.80 -5.25
CA ALA A 50 -4.73 -0.07 -6.35
C ALA A 50 -3.51 0.72 -5.84
N ILE A 51 -2.53 -0.03 -5.30
CA ILE A 51 -1.25 0.48 -4.80
C ILE A 51 -0.14 -0.03 -5.72
N GLU A 52 0.78 0.85 -6.12
CA GLU A 52 1.93 0.46 -6.93
C GLU A 52 2.84 -0.49 -6.16
N GLU A 53 3.44 -1.45 -6.88
CA GLU A 53 4.42 -2.40 -6.33
C GLU A 53 3.88 -3.32 -5.22
N ASP A 54 2.57 -3.37 -4.98
CA ASP A 54 1.97 -4.32 -4.05
C ASP A 54 1.91 -5.73 -4.67
N LEU A 55 2.29 -6.72 -3.88
CA LEU A 55 2.34 -8.13 -4.29
C LEU A 55 1.42 -8.95 -3.38
N GLY A 56 0.28 -9.34 -3.93
CA GLY A 56 -0.69 -10.23 -3.28
C GLY A 56 -1.96 -9.51 -2.82
N SER A 57 -2.84 -10.27 -2.15
CA SER A 57 -4.16 -9.80 -1.70
C SER A 57 -4.23 -9.44 -0.21
N ASP A 58 -3.13 -9.63 0.53
CA ASP A 58 -3.06 -9.40 1.97
C ASP A 58 -1.93 -8.43 2.32
N ALA A 59 -2.24 -7.13 2.32
CA ALA A 59 -1.28 -6.06 2.61
C ALA A 59 -0.65 -6.14 4.02
N ILE A 60 -1.36 -6.70 5.01
CA ILE A 60 -0.83 -6.89 6.37
C ILE A 60 0.26 -7.97 6.36
N LYS A 61 -0.03 -9.11 5.73
CA LYS A 61 0.88 -10.24 5.62
C LYS A 61 2.09 -9.90 4.74
N SER A 62 1.87 -9.28 3.58
CA SER A 62 2.95 -8.87 2.68
C SER A 62 3.88 -7.87 3.36
N SER A 63 3.32 -6.86 4.04
CA SER A 63 4.10 -5.88 4.80
C SER A 63 4.85 -6.49 5.97
N THR A 64 4.24 -7.45 6.68
CA THR A 64 4.89 -8.17 7.79
C THR A 64 6.11 -8.96 7.31
N TYR A 65 5.98 -9.68 6.19
CA TYR A 65 7.11 -10.42 5.61
C TYR A 65 8.16 -9.48 4.99
N GLY A 66 7.72 -8.41 4.32
CA GLY A 66 8.58 -7.39 3.79
C GLY A 66 9.49 -6.79 4.86
N LEU A 67 8.92 -6.39 6.01
CA LEU A 67 9.69 -5.87 7.14
C LEU A 67 10.67 -6.90 7.71
N LYS A 68 10.27 -8.17 7.86
CA LYS A 68 11.18 -9.25 8.31
C LYS A 68 12.35 -9.47 7.35
N ASN A 69 12.08 -9.42 6.05
CA ASN A 69 13.13 -9.54 5.04
C ASN A 69 14.10 -8.35 5.10
N LEU A 70 13.59 -7.13 5.30
CA LEU A 70 14.43 -5.94 5.48
C LEU A 70 15.27 -6.03 6.76
N GLU A 71 14.72 -6.51 7.88
CA GLU A 71 15.50 -6.76 9.09
C GLU A 71 16.62 -7.78 8.86
N TYR A 72 16.34 -8.87 8.16
CA TYR A 72 17.33 -9.88 7.81
C TYR A 72 18.45 -9.28 6.94
N ILE A 73 18.08 -8.50 5.91
CA ILE A 73 19.04 -7.78 5.07
C ILE A 73 19.90 -6.84 5.92
N LEU A 74 19.32 -6.13 6.89
CA LEU A 74 20.06 -5.22 7.77
C LEU A 74 21.08 -5.97 8.65
N GLN A 75 20.72 -7.16 9.16
CA GLN A 75 21.63 -7.99 9.96
C GLN A 75 22.85 -8.49 9.15
N HIS A 76 22.68 -8.71 7.85
CA HIS A 76 23.75 -9.14 6.93
C HIS A 76 24.27 -8.00 6.05
N PHE A 77 23.96 -6.74 6.38
CA PHE A 77 24.16 -5.62 5.46
C PHE A 77 25.64 -5.38 5.15
N ASP A 78 26.50 -5.45 6.17
CA ASP A 78 27.95 -5.29 5.99
C ASP A 78 28.59 -6.46 5.24
N GLU A 79 28.03 -7.68 5.38
CA GLU A 79 28.48 -8.89 4.71
C GLU A 79 28.14 -8.87 3.22
N TRP A 80 26.90 -8.52 2.88
CA TRP A 80 26.40 -8.60 1.50
C TRP A 80 26.66 -7.35 0.68
N ILE A 81 26.84 -6.21 1.34
CA ILE A 81 27.04 -4.91 0.67
C ILE A 81 28.45 -4.43 1.02
N PRO A 82 29.46 -4.79 0.18
CA PRO A 82 30.83 -4.38 0.41
C PRO A 82 30.94 -2.86 0.37
N ASP A 83 31.91 -2.34 1.10
CA ASP A 83 32.20 -0.92 1.10
C ASP A 83 32.67 -0.50 -0.29
N GLY A 84 32.02 0.52 -0.86
CA GLY A 84 32.53 1.25 -2.01
C GLY A 84 33.60 2.25 -1.59
N GLU A 85 34.15 3.02 -2.53
CA GLU A 85 35.25 3.96 -2.26
C GLU A 85 34.92 4.99 -1.16
N ASP A 86 33.68 5.45 -1.06
CA ASP A 86 33.25 6.53 -0.16
C ASP A 86 32.06 6.16 0.76
N GLY A 87 31.59 4.92 0.72
CA GLY A 87 30.39 4.47 1.45
C GLY A 87 29.06 5.07 0.98
N ALA A 88 29.03 5.93 -0.05
CA ALA A 88 27.82 6.63 -0.49
C ALA A 88 26.76 5.67 -1.07
N ARG A 89 27.20 4.65 -1.83
CA ARG A 89 26.31 3.59 -2.34
C ARG A 89 25.63 2.85 -1.20
N LYS A 90 26.39 2.48 -0.17
CA LYS A 90 25.92 1.72 0.99
C LYS A 90 24.92 2.55 1.82
N ALA A 91 25.24 3.82 2.05
CA ALA A 91 24.31 4.78 2.65
C ALA A 91 23.01 4.96 1.85
N LYS A 92 23.09 5.03 0.51
CA LYS A 92 21.92 5.12 -0.36
C LYS A 92 21.01 3.88 -0.23
N LEU A 93 21.60 2.68 -0.27
CA LEU A 93 20.85 1.43 -0.11
C LEU A 93 20.19 1.35 1.27
N TYR A 94 20.89 1.78 2.33
CA TYR A 94 20.31 1.86 3.67
C TYR A 94 19.07 2.77 3.69
N ARG A 95 19.16 3.99 3.13
CA ARG A 95 18.02 4.91 3.05
C ARG A 95 16.86 4.33 2.23
N GLN A 96 17.14 3.57 1.16
CA GLN A 96 16.11 2.87 0.39
C GLN A 96 15.42 1.77 1.22
N ILE A 97 16.16 1.02 2.03
CA ILE A 97 15.58 0.05 2.98
C ILE A 97 14.65 0.74 3.95
N VAL A 98 15.07 1.86 4.57
CA VAL A 98 14.20 2.61 5.50
C VAL A 98 12.96 3.14 4.80
N SER A 99 13.11 3.68 3.59
CA SER A 99 12.00 4.16 2.77
C SER A 99 11.01 3.04 2.45
N GLN A 100 11.50 1.84 2.14
CA GLN A 100 10.66 0.67 1.88
C GLN A 100 9.94 0.20 3.15
N ALA A 101 10.63 0.15 4.29
CA ALA A 101 10.03 -0.19 5.58
C ALA A 101 8.88 0.76 5.94
N TYR A 102 9.07 2.07 5.73
CA TYR A 102 8.02 3.06 5.90
C TYR A 102 6.88 2.86 4.90
N GLY A 103 7.21 2.49 3.65
CA GLY A 103 6.25 2.15 2.60
C GLY A 103 5.30 1.03 2.99
N TYR A 104 5.82 -0.06 3.58
CA TYR A 104 4.98 -1.15 4.09
C TYR A 104 3.97 -0.66 5.14
N SER A 105 4.39 0.23 6.04
CA SER A 105 3.47 0.82 7.02
C SER A 105 2.39 1.68 6.36
N ARG A 106 2.72 2.44 5.32
CA ARG A 106 1.72 3.19 4.52
C ARG A 106 0.72 2.28 3.81
N ASN A 107 1.17 1.12 3.31
CA ASN A 107 0.29 0.18 2.64
C ASN A 107 -0.74 -0.41 3.61
N VAL A 108 -0.33 -0.76 4.83
CA VAL A 108 -1.27 -1.20 5.88
C VAL A 108 -2.19 -0.06 6.30
N TYR A 109 -1.68 1.17 6.44
CA TYR A 109 -2.48 2.35 6.74
C TYR A 109 -3.59 2.62 5.73
N ALA A 110 -3.37 2.32 4.44
CA ALA A 110 -4.38 2.48 3.39
C ALA A 110 -5.63 1.59 3.61
N LEU A 111 -5.51 0.49 4.36
CA LEU A 111 -6.66 -0.35 4.72
C LEU A 111 -7.61 0.37 5.70
N ILE A 112 -7.11 1.27 6.55
CA ILE A 112 -7.91 2.00 7.53
C ILE A 112 -8.67 3.13 6.81
N GLY A 113 -9.99 3.03 6.81
CA GLY A 113 -10.86 3.85 5.97
C GLY A 113 -10.77 3.51 4.48
N GLY A 114 -10.25 2.34 4.13
CA GLY A 114 -10.06 1.92 2.74
C GLY A 114 -11.41 1.68 2.03
N ILE A 115 -11.50 2.15 0.79
CA ILE A 115 -12.66 2.00 -0.09
C ILE A 115 -12.16 1.50 -1.44
N LYS A 116 -12.45 0.25 -1.78
CA LYS A 116 -12.15 -0.31 -3.11
C LYS A 116 -13.02 0.40 -4.14
N LEU A 117 -12.42 0.83 -5.25
CA LEU A 117 -13.11 1.57 -6.30
C LEU A 117 -13.18 0.72 -7.57
N TYR A 118 -14.38 0.60 -8.15
CA TYR A 118 -14.63 -0.18 -9.35
C TYR A 118 -15.04 0.74 -10.50
N GLN A 119 -14.47 0.50 -11.68
CA GLN A 119 -14.79 1.23 -12.91
C GLN A 119 -16.00 0.60 -13.62
N THR A 120 -17.11 0.48 -12.89
CA THR A 120 -18.35 -0.16 -13.39
C THR A 120 -19.25 0.84 -14.12
N THR A 121 -20.04 0.33 -15.07
CA THR A 121 -21.09 1.09 -15.77
C THR A 121 -22.41 0.97 -15.02
N GLU A 122 -23.33 1.94 -15.17
CA GLU A 122 -24.66 1.85 -14.56
C GLU A 122 -25.43 0.62 -15.04
N SER A 123 -25.25 0.24 -16.31
CA SER A 123 -25.85 -0.93 -16.93
C SER A 123 -25.34 -2.27 -16.38
N SER A 124 -24.14 -2.31 -15.79
CA SER A 124 -23.55 -3.56 -15.26
C SER A 124 -24.24 -4.06 -14.00
N GLY A 125 -24.91 -3.17 -13.24
CA GLY A 125 -25.50 -3.50 -11.93
C GLY A 125 -24.46 -3.82 -10.84
N LEU A 126 -23.16 -3.75 -11.14
CA LEU A 126 -22.07 -4.01 -10.21
C LEU A 126 -21.80 -2.78 -9.32
N PRO A 127 -21.37 -2.99 -8.06
CA PRO A 127 -21.08 -1.88 -7.15
C PRO A 127 -19.95 -1.00 -7.70
N ARG A 128 -20.08 0.33 -7.54
CA ARG A 128 -19.01 1.28 -7.89
C ARG A 128 -17.90 1.34 -6.85
N TYR A 129 -18.18 0.90 -5.63
CA TYR A 129 -17.22 0.86 -4.55
C TYR A 129 -17.59 -0.22 -3.53
N GLU A 130 -16.61 -0.62 -2.71
CA GLU A 130 -16.78 -1.54 -1.58
C GLU A 130 -15.87 -1.09 -0.44
N VAL A 131 -16.45 -0.85 0.73
CA VAL A 131 -15.68 -0.49 1.92
C VAL A 131 -14.92 -1.72 2.43
N VAL A 132 -13.67 -1.55 2.83
CA VAL A 132 -12.88 -2.63 3.44
C VAL A 132 -13.60 -3.15 4.70
N SER A 133 -13.66 -4.47 4.88
CA SER A 133 -14.40 -5.06 6.01
C SER A 133 -13.89 -4.57 7.36
N LYS A 134 -14.80 -4.47 8.33
CA LYS A 134 -14.48 -4.01 9.70
C LYS A 134 -13.31 -4.77 10.32
N GLU A 135 -13.32 -6.09 10.21
CA GLU A 135 -12.28 -6.99 10.75
C GLU A 135 -10.92 -6.64 10.17
N ARG A 136 -10.89 -6.35 8.86
CA ARG A 136 -9.66 -6.04 8.14
C ARG A 136 -9.12 -4.66 8.49
N GLN A 137 -9.99 -3.66 8.62
CA GLN A 137 -9.61 -2.32 9.07
C GLN A 137 -9.08 -2.34 10.52
N ARG A 138 -9.76 -3.08 11.42
CA ARG A 138 -9.34 -3.24 12.82
C ARG A 138 -8.00 -3.96 12.91
N ALA A 139 -7.80 -5.03 12.14
CA ALA A 139 -6.51 -5.73 12.09
C ALA A 139 -5.37 -4.82 11.63
N ALA A 140 -5.62 -3.95 10.64
CA ALA A 140 -4.64 -2.95 10.19
C ALA A 140 -4.31 -1.91 11.27
N ALA A 141 -5.32 -1.43 12.01
CA ALA A 141 -5.12 -0.51 13.14
C ALA A 141 -4.25 -1.14 14.23
N MET A 142 -4.56 -2.38 14.63
CA MET A 142 -3.77 -3.09 15.65
C MET A 142 -2.34 -3.36 15.20
N TRP A 143 -2.16 -3.71 13.92
CA TRP A 143 -0.84 -3.90 13.34
C TRP A 143 -0.01 -2.60 13.36
N LEU A 144 -0.60 -1.45 13.03
CA LEU A 144 0.10 -0.16 13.08
C LEU A 144 0.47 0.28 14.49
N LEU A 145 -0.38 0.01 15.49
CA LEU A 145 -0.05 0.27 16.90
C LEU A 145 1.16 -0.55 17.37
N ASP A 146 1.22 -1.82 16.96
CA ASP A 146 2.38 -2.67 17.23
C ASP A 146 3.64 -2.15 16.51
N GLU A 147 3.51 -1.79 15.23
CA GLU A 147 4.62 -1.26 14.44
C GLU A 147 5.13 0.09 14.96
N ALA A 148 4.26 0.97 15.45
CA ALA A 148 4.62 2.25 16.06
C ALA A 148 5.58 2.11 17.26
N ARG A 149 5.59 0.95 17.93
CA ARG A 149 6.49 0.63 19.05
C ARG A 149 7.81 -0.01 18.61
N LYS A 150 7.87 -0.53 17.39
CA LYS A 150 8.97 -1.34 16.85
C LYS A 150 9.79 -0.61 15.80
N PHE A 151 9.15 0.19 14.95
CA PHE A 151 9.77 0.79 13.76
C PHE A 151 11.10 1.49 14.07
N GLY A 152 11.11 2.39 15.05
CA GLY A 152 12.32 3.13 15.43
C GLY A 152 13.46 2.29 16.00
N LYS A 153 13.18 1.04 16.40
CA LYS A 153 14.16 0.08 16.96
C LYS A 153 14.77 -0.83 15.89
N ARG A 154 14.29 -0.78 14.64
CA ARG A 154 14.81 -1.60 13.52
C ARG A 154 16.18 -1.12 13.03
N GLY A 155 16.55 0.13 13.32
CA GLY A 155 17.85 0.70 12.94
C GLY A 155 19.00 0.07 13.72
N ILE A 156 20.07 -0.29 13.02
CA ILE A 156 21.32 -0.78 13.62
C ILE A 156 22.26 0.41 13.83
N THR A 157 22.33 0.91 15.06
CA THR A 157 23.09 2.13 15.41
C THR A 157 24.56 2.07 14.98
N SER A 158 25.23 0.94 15.19
CA SER A 158 26.64 0.76 14.79
C SER A 158 26.87 0.84 13.28
N LEU A 159 25.85 0.57 12.47
CA LEU A 159 25.86 0.72 11.01
C LEU A 159 25.52 2.15 10.62
N GLU A 160 24.49 2.73 11.24
CA GLU A 160 24.04 4.10 10.97
C GLU A 160 25.13 5.14 11.26
N ASP A 161 25.88 4.98 12.35
CA ASP A 161 26.93 5.92 12.78
C ASP A 161 28.11 6.00 11.81
N LYS A 162 28.36 4.92 11.04
CA LYS A 162 29.49 4.81 10.12
C LYS A 162 29.17 5.28 8.70
N LEU A 163 27.89 5.36 8.36
CA LEU A 163 27.44 5.64 7.00
C LEU A 163 27.17 7.14 6.79
N PRO A 164 27.69 7.73 5.70
CA PRO A 164 27.48 9.15 5.41
C PRO A 164 25.98 9.45 5.23
N GLN A 165 25.50 10.51 5.89
CA GLN A 165 24.09 10.95 5.83
C GLN A 165 23.07 9.93 6.39
N VAL A 166 23.50 8.94 7.17
CA VAL A 166 22.64 7.97 7.86
C VAL A 166 22.78 8.06 9.38
N ASN A 167 23.82 8.73 9.88
CA ASN A 167 24.04 9.04 11.29
C ASN A 167 22.95 9.90 11.95
N SER A 168 21.97 10.38 11.19
CA SER A 168 20.71 10.95 11.71
C SER A 168 19.73 9.90 12.24
N HIS A 169 20.06 8.62 12.17
CA HIS A 169 19.22 7.49 12.61
C HIS A 169 17.83 7.51 11.97
N PRO A 170 17.72 7.33 10.64
CA PRO A 170 16.47 7.56 9.89
C PRO A 170 15.29 6.70 10.37
N TYR A 171 15.51 5.50 10.93
CA TYR A 171 14.44 4.72 11.55
C TYR A 171 13.84 5.43 12.76
N LYS A 172 14.68 6.00 13.65
CA LYS A 172 14.22 6.79 14.80
C LYS A 172 13.52 8.07 14.35
N MET A 173 14.10 8.75 13.34
CA MET A 173 13.54 9.99 12.80
C MET A 173 12.14 9.81 12.21
N LEU A 174 11.89 8.69 11.53
CA LEU A 174 10.60 8.40 10.88
C LEU A 174 9.59 7.69 11.79
N ALA A 175 9.98 7.27 13.00
CA ALA A 175 9.10 6.55 13.92
C ALA A 175 7.86 7.39 14.33
N SER A 176 8.01 8.70 14.45
CA SER A 176 6.90 9.62 14.75
C SER A 176 5.83 9.61 13.66
N GLY A 177 6.21 9.45 12.39
CA GLY A 177 5.25 9.33 11.28
C GLY A 177 4.45 8.03 11.34
N ILE A 178 5.05 6.93 11.79
CA ILE A 178 4.32 5.67 12.03
C ILE A 178 3.35 5.82 13.22
N GLN A 179 3.79 6.46 14.29
CA GLN A 179 2.96 6.76 15.46
C GLN A 179 1.76 7.64 15.08
N GLU A 180 1.99 8.66 14.26
CA GLU A 180 0.92 9.51 13.73
C GLU A 180 -0.08 8.71 12.89
N MET A 181 0.38 7.86 11.97
CA MET A 181 -0.51 6.98 11.19
C MET A 181 -1.33 6.04 12.08
N ALA A 182 -0.73 5.52 13.16
CA ALA A 182 -1.39 4.61 14.09
C ALA A 182 -2.44 5.31 14.97
N MET A 183 -2.35 6.63 15.13
CA MET A 183 -3.23 7.40 16.03
C MET A 183 -4.22 8.30 15.28
N SER A 184 -3.92 8.75 14.07
CA SER A 184 -4.68 9.80 13.37
C SER A 184 -5.58 9.30 12.22
N ALA A 185 -6.20 8.13 12.34
CA ALA A 185 -7.04 7.57 11.27
C ALA A 185 -8.55 7.90 11.36
N THR A 186 -9.02 8.54 12.43
CA THR A 186 -10.44 8.79 12.73
C THR A 186 -11.19 9.49 11.58
N ALA A 187 -10.57 10.49 10.93
CA ALA A 187 -11.17 11.19 9.79
C ALA A 187 -11.35 10.31 8.55
N ARG A 188 -10.44 9.37 8.30
CA ARG A 188 -10.55 8.41 7.19
C ARG A 188 -11.70 7.44 7.43
N LEU A 189 -11.82 6.98 8.67
CA LEU A 189 -12.91 6.08 9.10
C LEU A 189 -14.28 6.75 9.02
N ALA A 190 -14.37 8.06 9.28
CA ALA A 190 -15.63 8.78 9.14
C ALA A 190 -16.18 8.72 7.70
N LEU A 191 -15.30 8.80 6.69
CA LEU A 191 -15.69 8.67 5.29
C LEU A 191 -16.13 7.25 4.94
N SER A 192 -15.37 6.23 5.34
CA SER A 192 -15.74 4.83 5.06
C SER A 192 -17.00 4.41 5.81
N TYR A 193 -17.18 4.88 7.04
CA TYR A 193 -18.36 4.59 7.87
C TYR A 193 -19.62 5.29 7.35
N TYR A 194 -19.48 6.49 6.79
CA TYR A 194 -20.58 7.13 6.06
C TYR A 194 -20.99 6.32 4.82
N ALA A 195 -20.02 5.76 4.10
CA ALA A 195 -20.28 4.92 2.92
C ALA A 195 -20.85 3.54 3.27
N ASP A 196 -20.46 2.97 4.41
CA ASP A 196 -20.96 1.70 4.96
C ASP A 196 -20.94 1.74 6.49
N SER A 197 -22.11 1.90 7.10
CA SER A 197 -22.28 1.96 8.56
C SER A 197 -22.01 0.65 9.28
N THR A 198 -21.78 -0.45 8.57
CA THR A 198 -21.37 -1.74 9.17
C THR A 198 -19.84 -1.88 9.26
N SER A 199 -19.11 -0.95 8.63
CA SER A 199 -17.65 -0.92 8.66
C SER A 199 -17.10 -0.45 10.01
N TYR A 200 -15.77 -0.46 10.14
CA TYR A 200 -15.11 -0.08 11.38
C TYR A 200 -15.37 1.39 11.72
N SER A 201 -16.03 1.63 12.85
CA SER A 201 -16.48 2.98 13.19
C SER A 201 -15.35 3.84 13.77
N PRO A 202 -15.43 5.17 13.64
CA PRO A 202 -14.52 6.10 14.32
C PRO A 202 -14.50 5.92 15.85
N LEU A 203 -15.63 5.55 16.46
CA LEU A 203 -15.74 5.32 17.90
C LEU A 203 -14.95 4.08 18.31
N GLU A 204 -15.19 2.94 17.66
CA GLU A 204 -14.47 1.70 17.93
C GLU A 204 -12.97 1.85 17.71
N TYR A 205 -12.56 2.59 16.68
CA TYR A 205 -11.15 2.92 16.48
C TYR A 205 -10.56 3.70 17.64
N ASN A 206 -11.25 4.72 18.13
CA ASN A 206 -10.77 5.48 19.27
C ASN A 206 -10.70 4.62 20.54
N GLU A 207 -11.69 3.74 20.75
CA GLU A 207 -11.69 2.80 21.86
C GLU A 207 -10.54 1.79 21.79
N ASP A 208 -10.17 1.35 20.59
CA ASP A 208 -9.08 0.39 20.40
C ASP A 208 -7.68 1.02 20.45
N VAL A 209 -7.56 2.29 20.06
CA VAL A 209 -6.26 2.99 19.91
C VAL A 209 -5.86 3.75 21.17
N TYR A 210 -6.83 4.28 21.92
CA TYR A 210 -6.59 5.18 23.06
C TYR A 210 -6.90 4.57 24.43
N ASN A 211 -7.44 3.34 24.49
CA ASN A 211 -7.58 2.59 25.75
C ASN A 211 -6.45 1.56 25.92
#